data_AF-A0A961PJ14-F1
#
_entry.id   AF-A0A961PJ14-F1
#
_cell.length_a   1.000
_cell.length_b   1.000
_cell.length_c   1.000
_cell.angle_alpha   90.00
_cell.angle_beta   90.00
_cell.angle_gamma   90.00
#
_symmetry.space_group_name_H-M   'P 1'
#
loop_
_entity.id
_entity.type
_entity.pdbx_description
1 polymer ?
#
loop_
_entity_poly.entity_id
_entity_poly.type
_entity_poly.pdbx_seq_one_letter_code
_entity_poly.pdbx_strand_id
1 'polypeptide(L)'
;MKRKLETGLDLPRDIAAVKLFLGREFRTAFGISVQCNYTAEENVIAYVIVHVTPRELRHRIRDRAEQLFNALGYTIQPIPGHDVYDVSGWLHEPVTGHEKLLELGRLRTALNTVGSDTS
;
A
#
# COMPACT_ATOMS: atom_id res chain seq x y z
N MET A 1 -5.25 -17.00 -12.74
CA MET A 1 -5.67 -15.78 -13.47
C MET A 1 -7.14 -15.39 -13.27
N LYS A 2 -8.08 -16.29 -12.94
CA LYS A 2 -9.50 -15.91 -12.70
C LYS A 2 -9.79 -15.21 -11.35
N ARG A 3 -9.02 -15.48 -10.28
CA ARG A 3 -9.22 -14.87 -8.94
C ARG A 3 -8.86 -13.38 -8.83
N LYS A 4 -7.94 -12.88 -9.66
CA LYS A 4 -7.53 -11.45 -9.66
C LYS A 4 -8.68 -10.48 -10.00
N LEU A 5 -9.71 -10.98 -10.70
CA LEU A 5 -10.90 -10.21 -11.05
C LEU A 5 -11.97 -10.18 -9.94
N GLU A 6 -11.95 -11.10 -8.99
CA GLU A 6 -13.02 -11.26 -7.98
C GLU A 6 -12.76 -10.42 -6.72
N THR A 7 -11.51 -10.15 -6.36
CA THR A 7 -11.16 -9.31 -5.20
C THR A 7 -10.90 -7.84 -5.55
N GLY A 8 -10.60 -7.53 -6.82
CA GLY A 8 -10.20 -6.18 -7.25
C GLY A 8 -8.83 -5.74 -6.73
N LEU A 9 -8.06 -6.63 -6.09
CA LEU A 9 -6.74 -6.36 -5.54
C LEU A 9 -5.69 -6.33 -6.65
N ASP A 10 -4.90 -5.25 -6.69
CA ASP A 10 -3.80 -5.11 -7.65
C ASP A 10 -2.60 -4.45 -6.96
N LEU A 11 -1.83 -5.27 -6.24
CA LEU A 11 -0.77 -4.81 -5.35
C LEU A 11 0.19 -3.79 -5.99
N PRO A 12 0.71 -3.96 -7.23
CA PRO A 12 1.53 -2.94 -7.87
C PRO A 12 0.84 -1.57 -8.02
N ARG A 13 -0.43 -1.55 -8.46
CA ARG A 13 -1.23 -0.33 -8.59
C ARG A 13 -1.53 0.28 -7.22
N ASP A 14 -1.86 -0.56 -6.25
CA ASP A 14 -2.16 -0.17 -4.87
C ASP A 14 -0.94 0.46 -4.19
N ILE A 15 0.26 -0.12 -4.38
CA ILE A 15 1.52 0.47 -3.90
C ILE A 15 1.73 1.87 -4.50
N ALA A 16 1.48 2.04 -5.81
CA ALA A 16 1.62 3.34 -6.46
C ALA A 16 0.63 4.37 -5.91
N ALA A 17 -0.63 3.96 -5.66
CA ALA A 17 -1.65 4.80 -5.04
C ALA A 17 -1.26 5.21 -3.61
N VAL A 18 -0.82 4.25 -2.77
CA VAL A 18 -0.36 4.51 -1.40
C VAL A 18 0.82 5.48 -1.40
N LYS A 19 1.80 5.27 -2.28
CA LYS A 19 2.95 6.17 -2.45
C LYS A 19 2.51 7.60 -2.78
N LEU A 20 1.56 7.75 -3.72
CA LEU A 20 1.02 9.05 -4.10
C LEU A 20 0.31 9.74 -2.92
N PHE A 21 -0.50 9.00 -2.17
CA PHE A 21 -1.24 9.52 -1.02
C PHE A 21 -0.31 10.02 0.08
N LEU A 22 0.66 9.19 0.48
CA LEU A 22 1.68 9.56 1.46
C LEU A 22 2.51 10.77 0.99
N GLY A 23 2.74 10.90 -0.32
CA GLY A 23 3.54 11.98 -0.91
C GLY A 23 2.86 13.32 -0.75
N ARG A 24 1.53 13.31 -0.90
CA ARG A 24 0.67 14.47 -0.65
C ARG A 24 0.61 14.83 0.84
N GLU A 25 0.52 13.83 1.72
CA GLU A 25 0.32 14.03 3.16
C GLU A 25 1.59 14.52 3.87
N PHE A 26 2.75 13.89 3.60
CA PHE A 26 3.98 14.12 4.36
C PHE A 26 4.98 15.05 3.67
N ARG A 27 4.80 15.38 2.38
CA ARG A 27 5.71 16.24 1.57
C ARG A 27 7.21 15.87 1.69
N THR A 28 7.52 14.64 2.07
CA THR A 28 8.88 14.09 2.13
C THR A 28 9.12 13.19 0.93
N ALA A 29 10.37 13.10 0.46
CA ALA A 29 10.75 12.08 -0.51
C ALA A 29 10.75 10.71 0.17
N PHE A 30 9.99 9.76 -0.36
CA PHE A 30 10.11 8.38 0.10
C PHE A 30 9.82 7.34 -0.98
N GLY A 31 10.56 6.23 -0.88
CA GLY A 31 10.25 4.98 -1.57
C GLY A 31 9.34 4.11 -0.70
N ILE A 32 8.60 3.22 -1.35
CA ILE A 32 7.84 2.17 -0.66
C ILE A 32 8.18 0.83 -1.32
N SER A 33 8.45 -0.16 -0.50
CA SER A 33 8.58 -1.55 -0.90
C SER A 33 7.61 -2.36 -0.02
N VAL A 34 6.97 -3.35 -0.63
CA VAL A 34 6.06 -4.26 0.06
C VAL A 34 6.59 -5.66 -0.12
N GLN A 35 6.78 -6.37 0.98
CA GLN A 35 7.25 -7.75 0.96
C GLN A 35 6.07 -8.68 1.17
N CYS A 36 5.99 -9.73 0.36
CA CYS A 36 4.96 -10.76 0.41
C CYS A 36 5.60 -12.13 0.64
N ASN A 37 4.92 -13.01 1.38
CA ASN A 37 5.38 -14.39 1.53
C ASN A 37 4.99 -15.20 0.28
N TYR A 38 5.88 -16.06 -0.21
CA TYR A 38 5.58 -16.94 -1.35
C TYR A 38 4.41 -17.90 -1.11
N THR A 39 4.14 -18.23 0.16
CA THR A 39 3.17 -19.25 0.56
C THR A 39 1.87 -18.67 1.11
N ALA A 40 1.75 -17.34 1.21
CA ALA A 40 0.56 -16.69 1.77
C ALA A 40 -0.49 -16.37 0.69
N GLU A 41 -1.69 -16.00 1.13
CA GLU A 41 -2.75 -15.54 0.24
C GLU A 41 -2.40 -14.20 -0.43
N GLU A 42 -2.98 -13.92 -1.59
CA GLU A 42 -2.66 -12.74 -2.41
C GLU A 42 -2.93 -11.39 -1.70
N ASN A 43 -3.80 -11.38 -0.68
CA ASN A 43 -4.10 -10.19 0.13
C ASN A 43 -3.23 -10.07 1.39
N VAL A 44 -2.30 -10.99 1.63
CA VAL A 44 -1.43 -10.98 2.81
C VAL A 44 -0.08 -10.34 2.47
N ILE A 45 0.24 -9.26 3.18
CA ILE A 45 1.52 -8.56 3.10
C ILE A 45 2.34 -8.95 4.33
N ALA A 46 3.59 -9.35 4.13
CA ALA A 46 4.51 -9.65 5.21
C ALA A 46 5.01 -8.37 5.89
N TYR A 47 5.54 -7.44 5.09
CA TYR A 47 6.14 -6.20 5.59
C TYR A 47 5.89 -5.03 4.64
N VAL A 48 5.66 -3.85 5.21
CA VAL A 48 5.68 -2.58 4.49
C VAL A 48 6.95 -1.81 4.88
N ILE A 49 7.78 -1.52 3.89
CA ILE A 49 9.04 -0.80 4.07
C ILE A 49 8.93 0.58 3.43
N VAL A 50 9.16 1.61 4.23
CA VAL A 50 9.20 3.00 3.77
C VAL A 50 10.63 3.55 3.86
N HIS A 51 11.08 4.14 2.77
CA HIS A 51 12.42 4.73 2.65
C HIS A 51 12.30 6.24 2.74
N VAL A 52 12.29 6.78 3.96
CA VAL A 52 12.02 8.21 4.21
C VAL A 52 13.24 8.94 4.78
N THR A 53 13.30 10.24 4.54
CA THR A 53 14.22 11.18 5.22
C THR A 53 13.42 12.36 5.76
N PRO A 54 13.55 12.75 7.05
CA PRO A 54 14.41 12.15 8.08
C PRO A 54 13.89 10.80 8.62
N ARG A 55 14.82 9.98 9.18
CA ARG A 55 14.53 8.62 9.68
C ARG A 55 13.46 8.59 10.78
N GLU A 56 13.32 9.67 11.52
CA GLU A 56 12.36 9.85 12.61
C GLU A 56 10.91 9.70 12.14
N LEU A 57 10.62 10.05 10.88
CA LEU A 57 9.27 9.93 10.31
C LEU A 57 8.94 8.50 9.87
N ARG A 58 9.90 7.58 9.88
CA ARG A 58 9.74 6.23 9.31
C ARG A 58 8.60 5.46 9.94
N HIS A 59 8.51 5.44 11.27
CA HIS A 59 7.45 4.71 11.97
C HIS A 59 6.09 5.30 11.63
N ARG A 60 5.93 6.61 11.77
CA ARG A 60 4.66 7.29 11.46
C ARG A 60 4.20 7.09 10.01
N ILE A 61 5.11 7.19 9.05
CA ILE A 61 4.78 7.01 7.62
C ILE A 61 4.47 5.54 7.31
N ARG A 62 5.20 4.59 7.91
CA ARG A 62 4.91 3.16 7.76
C ARG A 62 3.55 2.81 8.33
N ASP A 63 3.24 3.24 9.55
CA ASP A 63 1.96 2.94 10.20
C ASP A 63 0.80 3.52 9.36
N ARG A 64 1.00 4.70 8.75
CA ARG A 64 0.04 5.27 7.81
C ARG A 64 -0.09 4.46 6.52
N ALA A 65 1.01 3.93 5.99
CA ALA A 65 0.99 3.05 4.82
C ALA A 65 0.22 1.74 5.11
N GLU A 66 0.48 1.12 6.27
CA GLU A 66 -0.21 -0.09 6.71
C GLU A 66 -1.72 0.14 6.86
N GLN A 67 -2.14 1.28 7.42
CA GLN A 67 -3.56 1.67 7.46
C GLN A 67 -4.20 1.77 6.07
N LEU A 68 -3.49 2.34 5.10
CA LEU A 68 -3.99 2.46 3.73
C LEU A 68 -4.13 1.09 3.06
N PHE A 69 -3.15 0.18 3.25
CA PHE A 69 -3.25 -1.19 2.74
C PHE A 69 -4.38 -1.98 3.40
N ASN A 70 -4.54 -1.85 4.72
CA ASN A 70 -5.68 -2.46 5.41
C ASN A 70 -7.02 -1.96 4.86
N ALA A 71 -7.14 -0.66 4.59
CA ALA A 71 -8.34 -0.09 3.98
C ALA A 71 -8.60 -0.58 2.55
N LEU A 72 -7.55 -0.89 1.80
CA LEU A 72 -7.64 -1.51 0.48
C LEU A 72 -7.97 -3.01 0.52
N GLY A 73 -8.08 -3.62 1.71
CA GLY A 73 -8.44 -5.03 1.90
C GLY A 73 -7.24 -5.98 2.07
N TYR A 74 -6.03 -5.45 2.25
CA TYR A 74 -4.87 -6.27 2.59
C TYR A 74 -4.79 -6.55 4.09
N THR A 75 -4.12 -7.64 4.47
CA THR A 75 -3.78 -7.95 5.86
C THR A 75 -2.26 -7.88 6.01
N ILE A 76 -1.77 -7.08 6.96
CA ILE A 76 -0.35 -7.03 7.28
C ILE A 76 -0.04 -8.11 8.34
N GLN A 77 0.63 -9.18 7.93
CA GLN A 77 0.98 -10.31 8.79
C GLN A 77 2.34 -10.91 8.41
N PRO A 78 3.38 -10.71 9.23
CA PRO A 78 4.63 -11.45 9.13
C PRO A 78 4.41 -12.95 9.40
N ILE A 79 4.99 -13.83 8.58
CA ILE A 79 4.98 -15.27 8.81
C ILE A 79 6.41 -15.72 9.13
N PRO A 80 6.74 -16.06 10.40
CA PRO A 80 8.10 -16.41 10.79
C PRO A 80 8.62 -17.66 10.06
N GLY A 81 9.86 -17.62 9.58
CA GLY A 81 10.51 -18.76 8.94
C GLY A 81 10.12 -19.00 7.48
N HIS A 82 9.38 -18.08 6.86
CA HIS A 82 9.03 -18.14 5.44
C HIS A 82 9.82 -17.12 4.63
N ASP A 83 10.16 -17.50 3.40
CA ASP A 83 10.81 -16.61 2.45
C ASP A 83 9.82 -15.56 1.91
N VAL A 84 10.31 -14.33 1.80
CA VAL A 84 9.58 -13.20 1.24
C VAL A 84 10.18 -12.76 -0.08
N TYR A 85 9.34 -12.19 -0.94
CA TYR A 85 9.76 -11.47 -2.14
C TYR A 85 9.32 -10.02 -2.07
N ASP A 86 10.11 -9.14 -2.69
CA ASP A 86 9.85 -7.72 -2.73
C ASP A 86 9.01 -7.35 -3.95
N VAL A 87 7.92 -6.63 -3.70
CA VAL A 87 7.13 -5.93 -4.70
C VAL A 87 7.41 -4.44 -4.50
N SER A 88 8.40 -3.95 -5.22
CA SER A 88 8.71 -2.53 -5.24
C SER A 88 7.83 -1.83 -6.25
N GLY A 89 7.01 -0.88 -5.79
CA GLY A 89 6.32 0.06 -6.66
C GLY A 89 7.27 1.14 -7.13
N TRP A 90 8.10 0.83 -8.13
CA TRP A 90 8.70 1.90 -8.92
C TRP A 90 7.58 2.46 -9.79
N LEU A 91 7.22 3.73 -9.56
CA LEU A 91 6.47 4.52 -10.52
C LEU A 91 7.40 4.73 -11.73
N HIS A 92 7.58 3.70 -12.55
CA HIS A 92 8.28 3.80 -13.83
C HIS A 92 7.32 4.25 -14.94
N GLU A 93 6.01 4.22 -14.72
CA GLU A 93 5.05 4.67 -15.71
C GLU A 93 4.56 6.11 -15.43
N PRO A 94 4.60 7.00 -16.43
CA PRO A 94 4.07 8.34 -16.31
C PRO A 94 2.53 8.31 -16.27
N VAL A 95 1.97 8.07 -15.08
CA VAL A 95 0.53 8.23 -14.85
C VAL A 95 0.15 9.71 -14.96
N THR A 96 -0.93 9.98 -15.69
CA THR A 96 -1.48 11.32 -15.92
C THR A 96 -2.01 11.94 -14.63
N GLY A 97 -2.21 13.27 -14.63
CA GLY A 97 -2.81 13.97 -13.49
C GLY A 97 -4.22 13.46 -13.15
N HIS A 98 -4.98 13.02 -14.14
CA HIS A 98 -6.33 12.48 -13.94
C HIS A 98 -6.31 11.13 -13.22
N GLU A 99 -5.45 10.21 -13.64
CA GLU A 99 -5.31 8.88 -13.00
C GLU A 99 -4.87 9.00 -11.54
N LYS A 100 -3.96 9.94 -11.25
CA LYS A 100 -3.58 10.26 -9.88
C LYS A 100 -4.78 10.66 -9.01
N LEU A 101 -5.67 11.51 -9.53
CA LEU A 101 -6.86 11.94 -8.79
C LEU A 101 -7.84 10.79 -8.56
N LEU A 102 -8.03 9.90 -9.54
CA LEU A 102 -8.86 8.72 -9.39
C LEU A 102 -8.33 7.79 -8.28
N GLU A 103 -7.03 7.52 -8.26
CA GLU A 103 -6.42 6.68 -7.22
C GLU A 103 -6.54 7.29 -5.82
N LEU A 104 -6.31 8.60 -5.70
CA LEU A 104 -6.52 9.30 -4.42
C LEU A 104 -7.97 9.24 -3.95
N GLY A 105 -8.92 9.34 -4.88
CA GLY A 105 -10.35 9.19 -4.60
C GLY A 105 -10.68 7.80 -4.07
N ARG A 106 -10.19 6.75 -4.76
CA ARG A 106 -10.38 5.35 -4.36
C ARG A 106 -9.86 5.08 -2.94
N LEU A 107 -8.65 5.53 -2.63
CA LEU A 107 -8.07 5.42 -1.29
C LEU A 107 -8.87 6.15 -0.22
N ARG A 108 -9.39 7.34 -0.53
CA ARG A 108 -10.20 8.10 0.42
C ARG A 108 -11.51 7.39 0.73
N THR A 109 -12.18 6.84 -0.29
CA THR A 109 -13.40 6.05 -0.10
C THR A 109 -13.12 4.83 0.77
N ALA A 110 -12.07 4.08 0.45
CA ALA A 110 -11.65 2.91 1.23
C ALA A 110 -11.42 3.25 2.72
N LEU A 111 -10.70 4.33 3.02
CA LEU A 111 -10.48 4.80 4.39
C LEU A 111 -11.78 5.17 5.12
N ASN A 112 -12.72 5.83 4.42
CA ASN A 112 -13.99 6.26 5.02
C ASN A 112 -14.89 5.08 5.34
N THR A 113 -14.91 4.03 4.52
CA THR A 113 -15.67 2.81 4.79
C THR A 113 -15.18 2.14 6.07
N VAL A 114 -13.86 2.00 6.25
CA VAL A 114 -13.29 1.41 7.49
C VAL A 114 -13.61 2.24 8.74
N GLY A 115 -13.63 3.57 8.64
CA GLY A 115 -13.99 4.42 9.78
C GLY A 115 -15.47 4.38 10.16
N SER A 116 -16.35 4.00 9.23
CA SER A 116 -17.81 3.96 9.42
C SER A 116 -18.28 2.70 10.16
N ASP A 117 -17.52 1.60 10.10
CA ASP A 117 -17.84 0.32 10.77
C ASP A 117 -17.48 0.31 12.27
N THR A 118 -16.83 1.36 12.77
CA THR A 118 -16.45 1.51 14.19
C THR A 118 -17.30 2.52 14.96
N SER A 119 -18.39 3.05 14.39
CA SER A 119 -19.31 4.01 15.04
C SER A 119 -20.67 3.41 15.36
#